data_AF-K2D3S9-F1
#
_entry.id   AF-K2D3S9-F1
#
_cell.length_a   1.000
_cell.length_b   1.000
_cell.length_c   1.000
_cell.angle_alpha   90.00
_cell.angle_beta   90.00
_cell.angle_gamma   90.00
#
_symmetry.space_group_name_H-M   'P 1'
#
loop_
_entity.id
_entity.type
_entity.pdbx_description
1 polymer ?
#
loop_
_entity_poly.entity_id
_entity_poly.type
_entity_poly.pdbx_seq_one_letter_code
_entity_poly.pdbx_strand_id
1 'polypeptide(L)' 'MPNLPKFVTKFFWGDDTKTLSFSKHKKYISQTLLEKGNLRSIKWLFKKQSKKTIKKNLSSKMSKKSRNFWKLYLN' A
#
# COMPACT_ATOMS: atom_id res chain seq x y z
N MET A 1 12.39 -8.81 12.24
CA MET A 1 11.06 -9.44 12.25
C MET A 1 10.20 -8.82 11.14
N PRO A 2 9.42 -9.61 10.37
CA PRO A 2 8.53 -9.06 9.36
C PRO A 2 7.35 -8.38 10.05
N ASN A 3 7.40 -7.05 10.12
CA ASN A 3 6.53 -6.24 10.98
C ASN A 3 5.32 -5.65 10.22
N LEU A 4 4.57 -6.46 9.48
CA LEU A 4 3.28 -6.03 8.94
C LEU A 4 2.14 -6.51 9.84
N PRO A 5 1.16 -5.66 10.18
CA PRO A 5 0.00 -6.10 10.93
C PRO A 5 -0.80 -7.18 10.19
N LYS A 6 -1.43 -8.11 10.92
CA LYS A 6 -2.26 -9.19 10.34
C LYS A 6 -3.33 -8.68 9.35
N PHE A 7 -3.94 -7.53 9.65
CA PHE A 7 -4.97 -6.92 8.79
C PHE A 7 -4.41 -6.33 7.49
N VAL A 8 -3.08 -6.18 7.39
CA VAL A 8 -2.36 -5.76 6.18
C VAL A 8 -1.80 -6.98 5.46
N THR A 9 -1.19 -7.94 6.17
CA THR A 9 -0.58 -9.13 5.57
C THR A 9 -1.56 -9.97 4.75
N LYS A 10 -2.86 -9.97 5.11
CA LYS A 10 -3.91 -10.67 4.35
C LYS A 10 -4.01 -10.28 2.87
N PHE A 11 -3.52 -9.10 2.49
CA PHE A 11 -3.53 -8.64 1.09
C PHE A 11 -2.35 -9.20 0.27
N PHE A 12 -1.43 -9.94 0.91
CA PHE A 12 -0.19 -10.47 0.36
C PHE A 12 -0.14 -12.00 0.48
N TRP A 13 -1.29 -12.67 0.31
CA TRP A 13 -1.46 -14.11 0.54
C TRP A 13 -0.57 -15.01 -0.33
N GLY A 14 -0.11 -14.52 -1.50
CA GLY A 14 0.81 -15.24 -2.40
C GLY A 14 2.29 -14.85 -2.23
N ASP A 15 2.60 -13.92 -1.33
CA ASP A 15 3.98 -13.49 -1.08
C ASP A 15 4.55 -14.19 0.15
N ASP A 16 5.87 -14.33 0.21
CA ASP A 16 6.54 -14.73 1.43
C ASP A 16 6.48 -13.59 2.47
N THR A 17 5.42 -13.63 3.27
CA THR A 17 5.19 -12.66 4.35
C THR A 17 6.30 -12.66 5.40
N LYS A 18 7.17 -13.69 5.45
CA LYS A 18 8.31 -13.73 6.37
C LYS A 18 9.43 -12.79 5.96
N THR A 19 9.56 -12.49 4.66
CA THR A 19 10.56 -11.56 4.12
C THR A 19 9.96 -10.18 3.81
N LEU A 20 8.63 -10.09 3.69
CA LEU A 20 7.92 -8.85 3.47
C LEU A 20 8.04 -7.92 4.69
N SER A 21 8.85 -6.88 4.53
CA SER A 21 9.02 -5.80 5.50
C SER A 21 8.70 -4.44 4.90
N PHE A 22 8.01 -3.60 5.67
CA PHE A 22 7.63 -2.25 5.24
C PHE A 22 8.81 -1.34 4.95
N SER A 23 9.92 -1.52 5.66
CA SER A 23 11.16 -0.77 5.45
C SER A 23 11.79 -1.07 4.08
N LYS A 24 11.83 -2.34 3.68
CA LYS A 24 12.46 -2.77 2.42
C LYS A 24 11.51 -2.70 1.22
N HIS A 25 10.23 -2.98 1.42
CA HIS A 25 9.25 -3.14 0.32
C HIS A 25 8.17 -2.06 0.31
N LYS A 26 8.50 -0.87 0.82
CA LYS A 26 7.58 0.26 1.02
C LYS A 26 6.72 0.56 -0.21
N LYS A 27 7.32 0.65 -1.40
CA LYS A 27 6.63 0.95 -2.65
C LYS A 27 5.63 -0.13 -3.04
N TYR A 28 6.05 -1.39 -3.00
CA TYR A 28 5.20 -2.55 -3.29
C TYR A 28 4.00 -2.61 -2.34
N ILE A 29 4.26 -2.49 -1.03
CA ILE A 29 3.21 -2.52 -0.01
C ILE A 29 2.22 -1.36 -0.20
N SER A 30 2.72 -0.14 -0.48
CA SER A 30 1.83 0.99 -0.79
C SER A 30 0.93 0.66 -1.97
N GLN A 31 1.50 0.20 -3.09
CA GLN A 31 0.75 -0.05 -4.32
C GLN A 31 -0.32 -1.14 -4.12
N THR A 32 0.03 -2.25 -3.48
CA THR A 32 -0.92 -3.34 -3.19
C THR A 32 -2.06 -2.86 -2.29
N LEU A 33 -1.76 -2.06 -1.26
CA LEU A 33 -2.79 -1.50 -0.38
C LEU A 33 -3.68 -0.48 -1.09
N LEU A 34 -3.12 0.38 -1.94
CA LEU A 34 -3.91 1.32 -2.73
C LEU A 34 -4.79 0.61 -3.78
N GLU A 35 -4.39 -0.58 -4.23
CA GLU A 35 -5.15 -1.34 -5.24
C GLU A 35 -6.24 -2.23 -4.62
N LYS A 36 -5.92 -2.93 -3.53
CA LYS A 36 -6.76 -4.02 -2.97
C LYS A 36 -7.13 -3.82 -1.51
N GLY A 37 -6.54 -2.82 -0.85
CA GLY A 37 -6.69 -2.59 0.59
C GLY A 37 -8.10 -2.13 0.97
N ASN A 38 -8.42 -2.29 2.25
CA ASN A 38 -9.65 -1.76 2.85
C ASN A 38 -9.37 -0.47 3.64
N LEU A 39 -10.43 0.18 4.14
CA LEU A 39 -10.32 1.42 4.91
C LEU A 39 -9.30 1.32 6.05
N ARG A 40 -9.25 0.18 6.76
CA ARG A 40 -8.33 -0.02 7.88
C ARG A 40 -6.88 -0.09 7.43
N SER A 41 -6.56 -0.82 6.36
CA SER A 41 -5.19 -0.89 5.83
C SER A 41 -4.75 0.41 5.18
N ILE A 42 -5.66 1.13 4.53
CA ILE A 42 -5.40 2.47 4.01
C ILE A 42 -5.08 3.43 5.16
N LYS A 43 -5.91 3.51 6.20
CA LYS A 43 -5.63 4.34 7.39
C LYS A 43 -4.26 4.04 7.99
N TRP A 44 -3.87 2.76 8.05
CA TRP A 44 -2.53 2.37 8.50
C TRP A 44 -1.42 2.88 7.56
N LEU A 45 -1.61 2.78 6.23
CA LEU A 45 -0.65 3.28 5.24
C LEU A 45 -0.41 4.79 5.40
N PHE A 46 -1.47 5.58 5.58
CA PHE A 46 -1.38 7.03 5.80
C PHE A 46 -0.71 7.40 7.13
N LYS A 47 -0.76 6.52 8.14
CA LYS A 47 0.02 6.69 9.39
C LYS A 47 1.51 6.37 9.21
N LYS A 48 1.87 5.54 8.24
CA LYS A 48 3.26 5.11 7.99
C LYS A 48 3.97 5.95 6.92
N GLN A 49 3.22 6.63 6.06
CA GLN A 49 3.75 7.43 4.96
C GLN A 49 2.99 8.74 4.80
N SER A 50 3.74 9.80 4.48
CA SER A 50 3.13 11.06 4.08
C SER A 50 2.32 10.90 2.79
N LYS A 51 1.26 11.72 2.64
CA LYS A 51 0.47 11.81 1.40
C LYS A 51 1.35 12.02 0.17
N LYS A 52 2.39 12.86 0.27
CA LYS A 52 3.36 13.12 -0.80
C LYS A 52 4.10 11.85 -1.23
N THR A 53 4.55 11.03 -0.26
CA THR A 53 5.20 9.75 -0.56
C THR A 53 4.23 8.76 -1.20
N ILE A 54 2.99 8.70 -0.71
CA ILE A 54 1.94 7.82 -1.26
C ILE A 54 1.62 8.23 -2.71
N LYS A 55 1.50 9.54 -2.99
CA LYS A 55 1.27 10.09 -4.34
C LYS A 55 2.40 9.71 -5.30
N LYS A 56 3.66 9.78 -4.84
CA LYS A 56 4.84 9.32 -5.62
C LYS A 56 4.86 7.82 -5.90
N ASN A 57 4.18 7.02 -5.09
CA ASN A 57 4.11 5.57 -5.27
C ASN A 57 3.01 5.14 -6.27
N LEU A 58 2.13 6.06 -6.70
CA LEU A 58 1.17 5.77 -7.77
C LEU A 58 1.91 5.39 -9.06
N SER A 59 1.47 4.33 -9.71
CA SER A 59 2.14 3.79 -10.90
C SER A 59 1.16 3.48 -12.02
N SER A 60 1.65 3.48 -13.25
CA SER A 60 0.95 2.99 -14.43
C SER A 60 0.56 1.51 -14.32
N LYS A 61 1.27 0.73 -13.49
CA LYS A 61 0.97 -0.69 -13.22
C LYS A 61 -0.31 -0.91 -12.41
N MET A 62 -0.78 0.11 -11.68
CA MET A 62 -2.06 0.07 -10.95
C MET A 62 -3.23 0.12 -11.92
N SER A 63 -4.43 -0.33 -11.52
CA SER A 63 -5.60 -0.18 -12.38
C SER A 63 -5.93 1.30 -12.60
N LYS A 64 -6.53 1.61 -13.76
CA LYS A 64 -6.92 3.00 -14.10
C LYS A 64 -7.89 3.57 -13.06
N LYS A 65 -8.84 2.75 -12.58
CA LYS A 65 -9.81 3.10 -11.55
C LYS A 65 -9.12 3.51 -10.24
N SER A 66 -8.30 2.63 -9.67
CA SER A 66 -7.59 2.89 -8.41
C SER A 66 -6.68 4.10 -8.54
N ARG A 67 -5.89 4.18 -9.62
CA ARG A 67 -4.97 5.29 -9.85
C ARG A 67 -5.68 6.64 -9.94
N ASN A 68 -6.80 6.72 -10.67
CA ASN A 68 -7.55 7.96 -10.83
C ASN A 68 -8.18 8.40 -9.51
N PHE A 69 -8.77 7.46 -8.76
CA PHE A 69 -9.31 7.76 -7.44
C PHE A 69 -8.23 8.36 -6.52
N TRP A 70 -7.07 7.72 -6.42
CA TRP A 70 -6.00 8.22 -5.55
C TRP A 70 -5.37 9.52 -6.02
N LYS A 71 -5.30 9.76 -7.34
CA LYS A 71 -4.86 11.06 -7.87
C LYS A 71 -5.79 12.18 -7.42
N LEU A 72 -7.10 11.97 -7.43
CA LEU A 72 -8.08 12.95 -6.97
C LEU A 72 -8.03 13.13 -5.45
N TYR A 73 -7.98 12.03 -4.69
CA TYR A 73 -7.97 12.08 -3.22
C TYR A 73 -6.69 12.67 -2.62
N LEU A 74 -5.54 12.48 -3.29
CA LEU A 74 -4.23 12.99 -2.86
C LEU A 74 -3.86 14.30 -3.55
N ASN A 75 -4.78 14.90 -4.30
CA ASN A 75 -4.50 16.16 -4.98
C ASN A 75 -4.39 17.32 -4.01
#